data_AF-A0A8C7BKP3-F1
#
_entry.id   AF-A0A8C7BKP3-F1
#
_cell.length_a   1.000
_cell.length_b   1.000
_cell.length_c   1.000
_cell.angle_alpha   90.00
_cell.angle_beta   90.00
_cell.angle_gamma   90.00
#
_symmetry.space_group_name_H-M   'P 1'
#
loop_
_entity.id
_entity.type
_entity.pdbx_description
1 polymer ?
#
loop_
_entity_poly.entity_id
_entity_poly.type
_entity_poly.pdbx_seq_one_letter_code
_entity_poly.pdbx_strand_id
1 'polypeptide(L)'
;MGLLTILKKMKQKERELRLLMLGLDNAGKTTILKKFNGEDIDTISPTLGFNIKTLEHRGFKLNIWDVGGQKSLRSYWRNYFESTDGLIWVVDSADRQRMQDCRRELQSLLVEEALELDSIHSHHWCIQGCSAVTGENLLLGVDWLLDDISSRIFTAD
;
A
#
# COMPACT_ATOMS: atom_id res chain seq x y z
N MET A 1 31.54 7.79 1.61
CA MET A 1 30.32 7.01 1.34
C MET A 1 29.62 6.78 2.67
N GLY A 2 28.44 7.37 2.87
CA GLY A 2 27.71 7.28 4.15
C GLY A 2 26.87 6.01 4.24
N LEU A 3 26.41 5.69 5.46
CA LEU A 3 25.53 4.55 5.75
C LEU A 3 24.26 4.57 4.88
N LEU A 4 23.63 5.75 4.74
CA LEU A 4 22.45 5.95 3.89
C LEU A 4 22.69 5.57 2.43
N THR A 5 23.87 5.88 1.89
CA THR A 5 24.24 5.56 0.51
C THR A 5 24.43 4.05 0.31
N ILE A 6 24.91 3.35 1.34
CA ILE A 6 25.06 1.89 1.34
C ILE A 6 23.68 1.23 1.40
N LEU A 7 22.81 1.66 2.31
CA LEU A 7 21.44 1.15 2.44
C LEU A 7 20.65 1.34 1.15
N LYS A 8 20.77 2.51 0.50
CA LYS A 8 20.16 2.78 -0.80
C LYS A 8 20.66 1.81 -1.88
N LYS A 9 21.97 1.60 -1.99
CA LYS A 9 22.56 0.65 -2.96
C LYS A 9 22.18 -0.81 -2.69
N MET A 10 22.05 -1.20 -1.43
CA MET A 10 21.56 -2.54 -1.07
C MET A 10 20.11 -2.73 -1.51
N LYS A 11 19.24 -1.77 -1.19
CA LYS A 11 17.83 -1.80 -1.60
C LYS A 11 17.65 -1.82 -3.12
N GLN A 12 18.45 -1.03 -3.83
CA GLN A 12 18.50 -1.05 -5.30
C GLN A 12 18.87 -2.44 -5.85
N LYS A 13 19.80 -3.13 -5.19
CA LYS A 13 20.25 -4.48 -5.59
C LYS A 13 19.23 -5.56 -5.24
N GLU A 14 18.53 -5.42 -4.12
CA GLU A 14 17.58 -6.40 -3.61
C GLU A 14 16.26 -6.38 -4.40
N ARG A 15 15.86 -5.23 -4.95
CA ARG A 15 14.57 -5.05 -5.66
C ARG A 15 13.37 -5.54 -4.84
N GLU A 16 13.48 -5.41 -3.52
CA GLU A 16 12.42 -5.74 -2.57
C GLU A 16 11.82 -4.42 -2.05
N LEU A 17 10.49 -4.34 -2.10
CA LEU A 17 9.74 -3.16 -1.66
C LEU A 17 8.71 -3.56 -0.63
N ARG A 18 8.55 -2.75 0.42
CA ARG A 18 7.51 -2.93 1.42
C ARG A 18 6.33 -2.01 1.14
N LEU A 19 5.20 -2.60 0.77
CA LEU A 19 3.96 -1.86 0.51
C LEU A 19 2.99 -2.04 1.68
N LEU A 20 2.42 -0.95 2.15
CA LEU A 20 1.39 -0.97 3.19
C LEU A 20 0.02 -0.71 2.56
N MET A 21 -0.94 -1.62 2.75
CA MET A 21 -2.29 -1.52 2.23
C MET A 21 -3.28 -1.21 3.36
N LEU A 22 -3.84 0.00 3.33
CA LEU A 22 -4.80 0.52 4.31
C LEU A 22 -6.09 0.98 3.63
N GLY A 23 -7.08 1.31 4.46
CA GLY A 23 -8.43 1.68 4.02
C GLY A 23 -9.47 1.17 5.00
N LEU A 24 -10.71 1.66 4.90
CA LEU A 24 -11.78 1.25 5.79
C LEU A 24 -12.06 -0.27 5.69
N ASP A 25 -12.71 -0.82 6.69
CA ASP A 25 -13.30 -2.16 6.61
C ASP A 25 -14.27 -2.26 5.41
N ASN A 26 -14.33 -3.47 4.84
CA ASN A 26 -15.09 -3.78 3.62
C ASN A 26 -14.61 -3.09 2.33
N ALA A 27 -13.53 -2.31 2.34
CA ALA A 27 -13.03 -1.65 1.13
C ALA A 27 -12.49 -2.60 0.03
N GLY A 28 -12.26 -3.88 0.33
CA GLY A 28 -11.74 -4.87 -0.62
C GLY A 28 -10.23 -5.13 -0.56
N LYS A 29 -9.52 -4.66 0.49
CA LYS A 29 -8.07 -4.82 0.65
C LYS A 29 -7.59 -6.27 0.52
N THR A 30 -8.13 -7.16 1.35
CA THR A 30 -7.79 -8.59 1.33
C THR A 30 -8.19 -9.25 0.01
N THR A 31 -9.27 -8.80 -0.64
CA THR A 31 -9.68 -9.26 -1.97
C THR A 31 -8.64 -8.89 -3.02
N ILE A 32 -8.15 -7.65 -3.03
CA ILE A 32 -7.07 -7.19 -3.92
C ILE A 32 -5.83 -8.06 -3.71
N LEU A 33 -5.41 -8.25 -2.45
CA LEU A 33 -4.22 -9.04 -2.13
C LEU A 33 -4.34 -10.50 -2.62
N LYS A 34 -5.47 -11.14 -2.34
CA LYS A 34 -5.75 -12.51 -2.81
C LYS A 34 -5.79 -12.58 -4.33
N LYS A 35 -6.42 -11.60 -4.99
CA LYS A 35 -6.52 -11.54 -6.45
C LYS A 35 -5.15 -11.43 -7.12
N PHE A 36 -4.24 -10.62 -6.57
CA PHE A 36 -2.85 -10.54 -7.06
C PHE A 36 -2.12 -11.87 -6.99
N ASN A 37 -2.40 -12.68 -5.97
CA ASN A 37 -1.75 -13.96 -5.75
C ASN A 37 -2.47 -15.14 -6.43
N GLY A 38 -3.53 -14.87 -7.22
CA GLY A 38 -4.33 -15.92 -7.85
C GLY A 38 -5.08 -16.81 -6.84
N GLU A 39 -5.32 -16.31 -5.64
CA GLU A 39 -6.02 -17.04 -4.58
C GLU A 39 -7.54 -16.92 -4.72
N ASP A 40 -8.26 -17.87 -4.13
CA ASP A 40 -9.72 -17.83 -4.06
C ASP A 40 -10.22 -16.61 -3.24
N ILE A 41 -11.22 -15.94 -3.81
CA ILE A 41 -11.83 -14.73 -3.28
C ILE A 41 -13.30 -14.92 -2.87
N ASP A 42 -13.87 -16.11 -3.05
CA ASP A 42 -15.29 -16.36 -2.75
C ASP A 42 -15.57 -16.32 -1.24
N THR A 43 -14.56 -16.70 -0.44
CA THR A 43 -14.64 -16.68 1.02
C THR A 43 -13.58 -15.75 1.60
N ILE A 44 -14.01 -14.55 1.98
CA ILE A 44 -13.17 -13.55 2.65
C ILE A 44 -13.89 -13.06 3.91
N SER A 45 -13.24 -13.25 5.05
CA SER A 45 -13.71 -12.70 6.34
C SER A 45 -12.99 -11.40 6.67
N PRO A 46 -13.58 -10.52 7.51
CA PRO A 46 -12.89 -9.33 7.98
C PRO A 46 -11.56 -9.65 8.68
N THR A 47 -10.49 -8.96 8.30
CA THR A 47 -9.16 -9.16 8.87
C THR A 47 -9.06 -8.62 10.30
N LEU A 48 -8.75 -9.50 11.27
CA LEU A 48 -8.56 -9.19 12.69
C LEU A 48 -7.07 -9.02 13.05
N GLY A 49 -6.34 -8.24 12.26
CA GLY A 49 -4.90 -8.09 12.38
C GLY A 49 -4.28 -7.65 11.06
N PHE A 50 -3.37 -8.45 10.53
CA PHE A 50 -2.75 -8.21 9.22
C PHE A 50 -2.43 -9.51 8.49
N ASN A 51 -2.31 -9.43 7.17
CA ASN A 51 -1.77 -10.46 6.28
C ASN A 51 -0.52 -9.92 5.60
N ILE A 52 0.45 -10.78 5.33
CA ILE A 52 1.60 -10.46 4.49
C ILE A 52 1.63 -11.43 3.32
N LYS A 53 1.71 -10.90 2.11
CA LYS A 53 1.98 -11.68 0.89
C LYS A 53 3.00 -10.96 0.03
N THR A 54 3.80 -11.74 -0.66
CA THR A 54 4.79 -11.23 -1.60
C THR A 54 4.25 -11.39 -3.01
N LEU A 55 4.04 -10.27 -3.70
CA LEU A 55 3.75 -10.25 -5.14
C LEU A 55 5.05 -10.09 -5.90
N GLU A 56 5.39 -11.05 -6.75
CA GLU A 56 6.49 -10.90 -7.69
C GLU A 56 5.98 -10.24 -8.97
N HIS A 57 6.49 -9.04 -9.29
CA HIS A 57 6.06 -8.29 -10.47
C HIS A 57 7.23 -7.50 -11.07
N ARG A 58 7.45 -7.60 -12.39
CA ARG A 58 8.53 -6.91 -13.12
C ARG A 58 9.94 -7.10 -12.53
N GLY A 59 10.18 -8.24 -11.88
CA GLY A 59 11.45 -8.56 -11.21
C GLY A 59 11.65 -7.86 -9.86
N PHE A 60 10.61 -7.24 -9.31
CA PHE A 60 10.55 -6.79 -7.92
C PHE A 60 9.78 -7.78 -7.06
N LYS A 61 10.15 -7.89 -5.79
CA LYS A 61 9.35 -8.56 -4.76
C LYS A 61 8.63 -7.51 -3.93
N LEU A 62 7.31 -7.49 -4.02
CA LEU A 62 6.46 -6.53 -3.33
C LEU A 62 5.88 -7.21 -2.09
N ASN A 63 6.45 -6.91 -0.92
CA ASN A 63 5.97 -7.40 0.36
C ASN A 63 4.79 -6.52 0.80
N ILE A 64 3.57 -6.99 0.53
CA ILE A 64 2.34 -6.24 0.77
C ILE A 64 1.77 -6.61 2.14
N TRP A 65 1.62 -5.60 3.00
CA TRP A 65 1.00 -5.70 4.32
C TRP A 65 -0.46 -5.24 4.24
N ASP A 66 -1.40 -6.19 4.22
CA ASP A 66 -2.86 -5.92 4.30
C ASP A 66 -3.28 -5.85 5.76
N VAL A 67 -3.74 -4.69 6.23
CA VAL A 67 -4.10 -4.47 7.63
C VAL A 67 -5.61 -4.31 7.79
N GLY A 68 -6.18 -4.89 8.84
CA GLY A 68 -7.59 -4.76 9.19
C GLY A 68 -8.05 -3.30 9.27
N GLY A 69 -9.19 -3.01 8.63
CA GLY A 69 -9.75 -1.64 8.54
C GLY A 69 -10.87 -1.33 9.52
N GLN A 70 -11.24 -2.30 10.38
CA GLN A 70 -12.32 -2.13 11.34
C GLN A 70 -11.98 -0.97 12.27
N LYS A 71 -12.98 -0.15 12.62
CA LYS A 71 -12.79 1.06 13.43
C LYS A 71 -12.02 0.81 14.74
N SER A 72 -12.28 -0.31 15.41
CA SER A 72 -11.58 -0.73 16.63
C SER A 72 -10.09 -1.08 16.42
N LEU A 73 -9.68 -1.37 15.19
CA LEU A 73 -8.32 -1.77 14.83
C LEU A 73 -7.47 -0.62 14.26
N ARG A 74 -8.09 0.50 13.84
CA ARG A 74 -7.38 1.61 13.16
C ARG A 74 -6.31 2.26 14.03
N SER A 75 -6.48 2.26 15.35
CA SER A 75 -5.46 2.76 16.29
C SER A 75 -4.12 2.00 16.20
N TYR A 76 -4.13 0.76 15.72
CA TYR A 76 -2.93 -0.06 15.57
C TYR A 76 -2.25 0.12 14.20
N TRP A 77 -2.81 0.87 13.26
CA TRP A 77 -2.20 1.09 11.94
C TRP A 77 -0.77 1.65 12.05
N ARG A 78 -0.54 2.55 13.02
CA ARG A 78 0.77 3.17 13.27
C ARG A 78 1.89 2.16 13.51
N ASN A 79 1.56 0.98 14.03
CA ASN A 79 2.53 -0.08 14.29
C ASN A 79 3.14 -0.68 13.00
N TYR A 80 2.61 -0.32 11.83
CA TYR A 80 3.02 -0.85 10.53
C TYR A 80 3.63 0.22 9.61
N PHE A 81 3.83 1.46 10.08
CA PHE A 81 4.27 2.57 9.24
C PHE A 81 5.75 2.53 8.91
N GLU A 82 6.59 2.09 9.85
CA GLU A 82 8.04 2.07 9.67
C GLU A 82 8.44 1.25 8.43
N SER A 83 9.46 1.74 7.73
CA SER A 83 10.03 1.09 6.54
C SER A 83 9.01 0.88 5.40
N THR A 84 7.99 1.72 5.26
CA THR A 84 7.04 1.67 4.14
C THR A 84 7.61 2.37 2.90
N ASP A 85 7.67 1.67 1.77
CA ASP A 85 8.08 2.24 0.48
C ASP A 85 6.94 2.86 -0.31
N GLY A 86 5.73 2.33 -0.11
CA GLY A 86 4.53 2.82 -0.78
C GLY A 86 3.28 2.49 0.01
N LEU A 87 2.34 3.44 0.02
CA LEU A 87 1.03 3.28 0.63
C LEU A 87 -0.02 3.01 -0.46
N ILE A 88 -0.80 1.95 -0.29
CA ILE A 88 -1.99 1.66 -1.08
C ILE A 88 -3.21 1.98 -0.21
N TRP A 89 -3.94 3.04 -0.55
CA TRP A 89 -5.19 3.40 0.11
C TRP A 89 -6.39 2.89 -0.69
N VAL A 90 -7.12 1.92 -0.14
CA VAL A 90 -8.25 1.27 -0.82
C VAL A 90 -9.56 1.91 -0.39
N VAL A 91 -10.39 2.26 -1.38
CA VAL A 91 -11.68 2.92 -1.19
C VAL A 91 -12.78 2.10 -1.86
N ASP A 92 -13.84 1.80 -1.11
CA ASP A 92 -15.09 1.32 -1.71
C ASP A 92 -15.81 2.48 -2.40
N SER A 93 -15.81 2.49 -3.74
CA SER A 93 -16.45 3.54 -4.53
C SER A 93 -17.98 3.55 -4.43
N ALA A 94 -18.60 2.43 -4.02
CA ALA A 94 -20.04 2.33 -3.83
C ALA A 94 -20.47 2.85 -2.45
N ASP A 95 -19.56 2.87 -1.47
CA ASP A 95 -19.84 3.32 -0.10
C ASP A 95 -19.80 4.84 0.06
N ARG A 96 -20.83 5.49 -0.48
CA ARG A 96 -20.98 6.95 -0.39
C ARG A 96 -21.19 7.45 1.03
N GLN A 97 -21.75 6.63 1.91
CA GLN A 97 -22.06 7.03 3.30
C GLN A 97 -20.79 7.19 4.14
N ARG A 98 -19.77 6.37 3.90
CA ARG A 98 -18.50 6.42 4.65
C ARG A 98 -17.40 7.21 3.93
N MET A 99 -17.69 7.90 2.84
CA MET A 99 -16.69 8.68 2.08
C MET A 99 -16.05 9.79 2.94
N GLN A 100 -16.83 10.50 3.77
CA GLN A 100 -16.27 11.46 4.73
C GLN A 100 -15.35 10.79 5.76
N ASP A 101 -15.69 9.59 6.23
CA ASP A 101 -14.84 8.84 7.17
C ASP A 101 -13.54 8.44 6.50
N CYS A 102 -13.62 7.88 5.30
CA CYS A 102 -12.48 7.50 4.46
C CYS A 102 -11.52 8.68 4.23
N ARG A 103 -12.07 9.85 3.87
CA ARG A 103 -11.28 11.08 3.71
C ARG A 103 -10.56 11.48 4.99
N ARG A 104 -11.25 11.45 6.13
CA ARG A 104 -10.65 11.84 7.43
C ARG A 104 -9.50 10.91 7.81
N GLU A 105 -9.68 9.60 7.64
CA GLU A 105 -8.65 8.62 7.95
C GLU A 105 -7.42 8.78 7.05
N LEU A 106 -7.62 8.95 5.73
CA LEU A 106 -6.50 9.23 4.82
C LEU A 106 -5.78 10.54 5.19
N GLN A 107 -6.53 11.60 5.48
CA GLN A 107 -5.93 12.88 5.87
C GLN A 107 -5.13 12.76 7.18
N SER A 108 -5.63 11.99 8.15
CA SER A 108 -4.90 11.71 9.38
C SER A 108 -3.62 10.92 9.13
N LEU A 109 -3.61 10.00 8.16
CA LEU A 109 -2.41 9.23 7.82
C LEU A 109 -1.34 10.08 7.14
N LEU A 110 -1.73 10.97 6.23
CA LEU A 110 -0.77 11.78 5.46
C LEU A 110 0.00 12.80 6.32
N VAL A 111 -0.43 13.06 7.55
CA VAL A 111 0.27 13.95 8.50
C VAL A 111 1.12 13.17 9.53
N GLU A 112 1.19 11.84 9.44
CA GLU A 112 1.95 11.02 10.39
C GLU A 112 3.44 11.03 10.02
N GLU A 113 4.25 11.63 10.89
CA GLU A 113 5.71 11.69 10.74
C GLU A 113 6.35 10.30 10.60
N ALA A 114 5.78 9.27 11.24
CA ALA A 114 6.28 7.89 11.21
C ALA A 114 6.17 7.19 9.84
N LEU A 115 5.36 7.71 8.92
CA LEU A 115 5.39 7.27 7.52
C LEU A 115 6.54 7.96 6.73
N GLU A 116 7.26 8.88 7.37
CA GLU A 116 8.32 9.73 6.79
C GLU A 116 7.90 10.41 5.49
N LEU A 117 6.60 10.66 5.31
CA LEU A 117 6.07 11.24 4.08
C LEU A 117 6.52 12.69 3.87
N ASP A 118 6.97 13.37 4.92
CA ASP A 118 7.54 14.71 4.84
C ASP A 118 8.88 14.76 4.10
N SER A 119 9.60 13.63 4.00
CA SER A 119 10.78 13.48 3.13
C SER A 119 10.41 13.38 1.64
N ILE A 120 9.11 13.25 1.34
CA ILE A 120 8.53 13.23 -0.01
C ILE A 120 7.87 14.59 -0.24
N HIS A 121 8.65 15.56 -0.74
CA HIS A 121 8.26 16.97 -0.85
C HIS A 121 7.08 17.29 -1.80
N SER A 122 6.49 16.29 -2.43
CA SER A 122 5.10 16.28 -2.86
C SER A 122 4.71 14.83 -2.95
N HIS A 123 3.74 14.36 -2.16
CA HIS A 123 3.27 12.98 -2.27
C HIS A 123 2.85 12.75 -3.73
N HIS A 124 3.64 12.02 -4.52
CA HIS A 124 3.12 11.57 -5.79
C HIS A 124 2.03 10.57 -5.45
N TRP A 125 0.84 10.82 -5.97
CA TRP A 125 -0.32 9.98 -5.78
C TRP A 125 -0.99 9.80 -7.12
N CYS A 126 -1.65 8.67 -7.29
CA CYS A 126 -2.58 8.45 -8.38
C CYS A 126 -3.86 7.86 -7.81
N ILE A 127 -4.96 8.05 -8.53
CA ILE A 127 -6.20 7.31 -8.28
C ILE A 127 -6.38 6.36 -9.46
N GLN A 128 -6.44 5.07 -9.14
CA GLN A 128 -6.70 4.02 -10.12
C GLN A 128 -8.06 3.38 -9.84
N GLY A 129 -9.01 3.59 -10.75
CA GLY A 129 -10.26 2.82 -10.73
C GLY A 129 -9.97 1.36 -11.06
N CYS A 130 -10.50 0.44 -10.25
CA CYS A 130 -10.27 -0.99 -10.38
C CYS A 130 -11.45 -1.80 -9.84
N SER A 131 -11.44 -3.10 -10.14
CA SER A 131 -12.34 -4.08 -9.52
C SER A 131 -11.51 -5.19 -8.90
N ALA A 132 -11.52 -5.27 -7.57
CA ALA A 132 -10.81 -6.33 -6.84
C ALA A 132 -11.34 -7.73 -7.21
N VAL A 133 -12.63 -7.83 -7.52
CA VAL A 133 -13.30 -9.11 -7.84
C VAL A 133 -12.88 -9.62 -9.21
N THR A 134 -12.92 -8.76 -10.24
CA THR A 134 -12.53 -9.17 -11.60
C THR A 134 -11.02 -9.15 -11.80
N GLY A 135 -10.30 -8.33 -11.03
CA GLY A 135 -8.87 -8.07 -11.19
C GLY A 135 -8.57 -6.93 -12.17
N GLU A 136 -9.59 -6.30 -12.74
CA GLU A 136 -9.45 -5.24 -13.72
C GLU A 136 -8.70 -4.05 -13.14
N ASN A 137 -7.69 -3.57 -13.88
CA ASN A 137 -6.85 -2.41 -13.59
C ASN A 137 -6.01 -2.46 -12.31
N LEU A 138 -5.98 -3.58 -11.57
CA LEU A 138 -5.16 -3.70 -10.36
C LEU A 138 -3.67 -3.55 -10.66
N LEU A 139 -3.17 -4.24 -11.70
CA LEU A 139 -1.75 -4.19 -12.07
C LEU A 139 -1.33 -2.81 -12.59
N LEU A 140 -2.23 -2.05 -13.23
CA LEU A 140 -1.92 -0.68 -13.68
C LEU A 140 -1.57 0.24 -12.50
N GLY A 141 -2.27 0.11 -11.38
CA GLY A 141 -1.96 0.86 -10.16
C GLY A 141 -0.62 0.44 -9.55
N VAL A 142 -0.32 -0.86 -9.58
CA VAL A 142 0.98 -1.38 -9.11
C VAL A 142 2.12 -0.91 -10.01
N ASP A 143 1.93 -0.89 -11.33
CA ASP A 143 2.92 -0.42 -12.29
C ASP A 143 3.27 1.05 -12.07
N TRP A 144 2.25 1.90 -11.91
CA TRP A 144 2.47 3.31 -11.57
C TRP A 144 3.25 3.46 -10.26
N LEU A 145 2.85 2.72 -9.21
CA LEU A 145 3.50 2.79 -7.90
C LEU A 145 4.97 2.34 -7.97
N LEU A 146 5.25 1.28 -8.73
CA LEU A 146 6.61 0.79 -8.96
C LEU A 146 7.46 1.81 -9.70
N ASP A 147 6.92 2.42 -10.75
CA ASP A 147 7.64 3.42 -11.54
C ASP A 147 7.95 4.66 -10.71
N ASP A 148 6.98 5.10 -9.89
CA ASP A 148 7.15 6.22 -8.97
C ASP A 148 8.22 5.95 -7.90
N ILE A 149 8.11 4.82 -7.18
CA ILE A 149 9.10 4.41 -6.17
C ILE A 149 10.48 4.27 -6.81
N SER A 150 10.54 3.67 -8.01
CA SER A 150 11.80 3.52 -8.73
C SER A 150 12.41 4.87 -9.08
N SER A 151 11.62 5.84 -9.55
CA SER A 151 12.13 7.18 -9.85
C SER A 151 12.72 7.88 -8.62
N ARG A 152 12.24 7.59 -7.41
CA ARG A 152 12.79 8.17 -6.18
C ARG A 152 14.07 7.49 -5.75
N ILE A 153 14.10 6.16 -5.84
CA ILE A 153 15.23 5.34 -5.38
C ILE A 153 16.38 5.35 -6.39
N PHE A 154 16.13 5.38 -7.70
CA PHE A 154 17.16 5.17 -8.73
C PHE A 154 17.61 6.43 -9.48
N THR A 155 16.87 7.56 -9.39
CA THR A 155 17.25 8.81 -10.09
C THR A 155 17.91 9.87 -9.21
N ALA A 156 17.97 9.67 -7.88
CA ALA A 156 18.76 10.53 -6.99
C ALA A 156 20.23 10.06 -6.97
N ASP A 157 20.95 10.40 -8.03
CA ASP A 157 22.42 10.52 -8.08
C ASP A 157 22.82 11.99 -7.96
#